data_AF-A0A7W1TXJ6-F1
#
_entry.id   AF-A0A7W1TXJ6-F1
#
_cell.length_a   1.000
_cell.length_b   1.000
_cell.length_c   1.000
_cell.angle_alpha   90.00
_cell.angle_beta   90.00
_cell.angle_gamma   90.00
#
_symmetry.space_group_name_H-M   'P 1'
#
loop_
_entity.id
_entity.type
_entity.pdbx_description
1 polymer ?
#
loop_
_entity_poly.entity_id
_entity_poly.type
_entity_poly.pdbx_seq_one_letter_code
_entity_poly.pdbx_strand_id
1 'polypeptide(L)' 'MRLHRKGWSATLSADAELVVTHPDGRVMVSQAPIRHPRPPPELFEVA' A
#
# COMPACT_ATOMS: atom_id res chain seq x y z
N MET A 1 4.31 9.59 4.37
CA MET A 1 3.16 10.33 4.96
C MET A 1 2.87 9.79 6.35
N ARG A 2 2.47 10.61 7.34
CA ARG A 2 2.27 10.17 8.73
C ARG A 2 0.89 10.54 9.25
N LEU A 3 0.14 9.57 9.79
CA LEU A 3 -1.17 9.76 10.43
C LEU A 3 -1.09 9.38 11.92
N HIS A 4 -1.58 10.26 12.78
CA HIS A 4 -1.67 10.04 14.23
C HIS A 4 -3.13 10.06 14.67
N ARG A 5 -3.58 9.01 15.36
CA ARG A 5 -4.87 8.93 16.07
C ARG A 5 -4.56 8.49 17.51
N LYS A 6 -5.37 8.82 18.52
CA LYS A 6 -5.04 8.55 19.94
C LYS A 6 -4.55 7.10 20.17
N GLY A 7 -3.27 6.92 20.50
CA GLY A 7 -2.65 5.61 20.72
C GLY A 7 -2.23 4.84 19.45
N TRP A 8 -2.47 5.40 18.25
CA TRP A 8 -2.15 4.79 16.97
C TRP A 8 -1.18 5.67 16.19
N SER A 9 -0.19 5.05 15.54
CA SER A 9 0.66 5.73 14.56
C SER A 9 0.74 4.93 13.28
N ALA A 10 0.60 5.59 12.13
CA ALA A 10 0.82 4.99 10.83
C ALA A 10 1.83 5.81 10.02
N THR A 11 2.78 5.14 9.39
CA THR A 11 3.79 5.73 8.51
C THR A 11 3.78 5.02 7.16
N LEU A 12 3.57 5.77 6.09
CA LEU A 12 3.72 5.29 4.71
C LEU A 12 5.11 5.71 4.17
N SER A 13 5.93 4.74 3.79
CA SER A 13 7.22 4.92 3.14
C SER A 13 7.06 5.32 1.66
N ALA A 14 8.16 5.74 1.03
CA ALA A 14 8.17 6.04 -0.41
C ALA A 14 7.93 4.78 -1.27
N ASP A 15 8.33 3.61 -0.75
CA ASP A 15 8.18 2.31 -1.41
C ASP A 15 6.79 1.67 -1.19
N ALA A 16 5.79 2.49 -0.85
CA ALA A 16 4.42 2.07 -0.56
C ALA A 16 4.29 1.04 0.57
N GLU A 17 5.23 1.03 1.52
CA GLU A 17 5.15 0.24 2.75
C GLU A 17 4.45 1.03 3.85
N LEU A 18 3.33 0.50 4.35
CA LEU A 18 2.55 1.06 5.44
C LEU A 18 2.88 0.33 6.75
N VAL A 19 3.49 1.05 7.69
CA VAL A 19 3.76 0.58 9.05
C VAL A 19 2.73 1.17 9.99
N VAL A 20 2.03 0.33 10.74
CA VAL A 20 1.01 0.71 11.74
C VAL A 20 1.41 0.19 13.12
N THR A 21 1.50 1.09 14.09
CA THR A 21 1.70 0.78 15.50
C THR A 21 0.37 0.94 16.24
N HIS A 22 -0.09 -0.14 16.88
CA HIS A 22 -1.28 -0.16 17.71
C HIS A 22 -0.98 0.35 19.14
N PRO A 23 -2.03 0.75 19.91
CA PRO A 23 -1.87 1.19 21.29
C PRO A 23 -1.36 0.11 22.25
N ASP A 24 -1.58 -1.16 21.92
CA ASP A 24 -1.12 -2.32 22.69
C ASP A 24 0.34 -2.69 22.39
N GLY A 25 1.03 -1.90 21.57
CA GLY A 25 2.42 -2.13 21.17
C GLY A 25 2.59 -3.06 19.98
N ARG A 26 1.52 -3.61 19.40
CA ARG A 26 1.61 -4.44 18.19
C ARG A 26 1.99 -3.59 16.98
N VAL A 27 2.82 -4.15 16.12
CA VAL A 27 3.24 -3.52 14.86
C VAL A 27 2.73 -4.37 13.69
N MET A 28 2.05 -3.73 12.75
CA MET A 28 1.62 -4.33 11.49
C MET A 28 2.32 -3.63 10.33
N VAL A 29 2.85 -4.43 9.40
CA VAL A 29 3.47 -3.93 8.17
C VAL A 29 2.64 -4.43 7.01
N SER A 30 2.21 -3.51 6.14
CA SER A 30 1.44 -3.80 4.94
C SER A 30 2.15 -3.14 3.76
N GLN A 31 2.68 -3.95 2.84
CA GLN A 31 3.10 -3.45 1.54
C GLN A 31 1.84 -3.29 0.70
N ALA A 32 1.49 -2.04 0.34
CA ALA A 32 0.41 -1.86 -0.62
C ALA A 32 0.83 -2.57 -1.91
N PRO A 33 0.03 -3.50 -2.47
CA PRO A 33 0.37 -4.10 -3.74
C PRO A 33 0.44 -2.95 -4.75
N ILE A 34 1.62 -2.74 -5.32
CA ILE A 34 1.79 -1.89 -6.50
C ILE A 34 0.84 -2.51 -7.52
N ARG A 35 -0.32 -1.88 -7.75
CA ARG A 35 -1.23 -2.31 -8.81
C ARG A 35 -0.46 -2.14 -10.11
N HIS A 36 0.15 -3.22 -10.60
CA HIS A 36 0.67 -3.23 -11.95
C HIS A 36 -0.48 -2.84 -12.89
N PRO A 37 -0.31 -1.83 -13.75
CA PRO A 37 -1.29 -1.56 -14.78
C PRO A 37 -1.46 -2.84 -15.61
N ARG A 38 -2.71 -3.28 -15.80
CA ARG A 38 -2.96 -4.40 -16.72
C ARG A 38 -2.42 -4.00 -18.10
N PRO A 39 -1.72 -4.90 -18.81
CA PRO A 39 -1.38 -4.64 -20.20
C PRO A 39 -2.68 -4.33 -20.97
N PRO A 40 -2.65 -3.37 -21.92
CA PRO A 40 -3.81 -3.13 -22.76
C PRO A 40 -4.22 -4.44 -23.44
N PRO A 41 -5.53 -4.70 -23.59
CA PRO A 41 -5.99 -5.92 -24.25
C PRO A 41 -5.34 -6.04 -25.62
N GLU A 42 -4.80 -7.21 -25.94
CA GLU A 42 -4.25 -7.52 -27.25
C GLU A 42 -5.36 -7.38 -28.29
N LEU A 43 -5.26 -6.35 -29.15
CA LEU A 43 -6.13 -6.17 -30.29
C LEU A 43 -5.53 -6.99 -31.44
N PHE A 44 -6.16 -8.12 -31.76
CA PHE A 44 -5.80 -8.89 -32.95
C PHE A 44 -6.39 -8.22 -34.18
N GLU A 45 -5.57 -7.93 -35.19
CA GLU A 45 -6.04 -7.42 -36.49
C GLU A 45 -6.72 -8.57 -37.25
N VAL A 46 -7.98 -8.37 -37.62
CA VAL A 46 -8.71 -9.27 -38.54
C VAL A 46 -8.38 -8.81 -39.95
N ALA A 47 -7.61 -9.63 -40.67
CA ALA A 47 -7.31 -9.44 -42.10
C ALA A 47 -8.53 -9.74 -42.98
#